data_AF-A0A1B6HIJ7-F1
#
_entry.id   AF-A0A1B6HIJ7-F1
#
_cell.length_a   1.000
_cell.length_b   1.000
_cell.length_c   1.000
_cell.angle_alpha   90.00
_cell.angle_beta   90.00
_cell.angle_gamma   90.00
#
_symmetry.space_group_name_H-M   'P 1'
#
loop_
_entity.id
_entity.type
_entity.pdbx_description
1 polymer ?
#
loop_
_entity_poly.entity_id
_entity_poly.type
_entity_poly.pdbx_seq_one_letter_code
_entity_poly.pdbx_strand_id
1 'polypeptide(L)'
;EIQDSSPGQEVLDTVFRHLNLLETAYFGLRYLDAANQTHWLDTTKKVSKQLKGKETFTLYFGVKFYAADPCKLLEEITRYQFFLQVKQDILQGRLPVSFELAAELGAFVVQSELGDYD
;
A
#
# COMPACT_ATOMS: atom_id res chain seq x y z
N GLU A 1 -14.06 15.38 -3.85
CA GLU A 1 -14.21 14.91 -5.23
C GLU A 1 -12.98 15.37 -6.00
N ILE A 2 -12.31 14.48 -6.73
CA ILE A 2 -11.03 14.80 -7.40
C ILE A 2 -11.33 15.15 -8.85
N GLN A 3 -10.78 16.26 -9.34
CA GLN A 3 -11.01 16.69 -10.72
C GLN A 3 -10.09 15.93 -11.67
N ASP A 4 -10.53 15.68 -12.90
CA ASP A 4 -9.71 15.04 -13.94
C ASP A 4 -8.43 15.81 -14.28
N SER A 5 -8.45 17.12 -14.05
CA SER A 5 -7.33 18.04 -14.21
C SER A 5 -6.30 17.95 -13.08
N SER A 6 -6.66 17.33 -11.95
CA SER A 6 -5.84 17.22 -10.75
C SER A 6 -4.59 16.38 -11.01
N PRO A 7 -3.44 16.73 -10.40
CA PRO A 7 -2.26 15.89 -10.39
C PRO A 7 -2.53 14.62 -9.55
N GLY A 8 -1.80 13.54 -9.85
CA GLY A 8 -1.89 12.29 -9.07
C GLY A 8 -1.59 12.49 -7.58
N GLN A 9 -0.80 13.51 -7.23
CA GLN A 9 -0.52 13.87 -5.84
C GLN A 9 -1.80 14.18 -5.04
N GLU A 10 -2.80 14.83 -5.64
CA GLU A 10 -4.02 15.22 -4.91
C GLU A 10 -4.87 14.00 -4.49
N VAL A 11 -4.85 12.95 -5.32
CA VAL A 11 -5.44 11.64 -4.98
C VAL A 11 -4.71 11.03 -3.79
N LEU A 12 -3.39 11.04 -3.85
CA LEU A 12 -2.55 10.45 -2.81
C LEU A 12 -2.70 11.20 -1.48
N ASP A 13 -2.74 12.53 -1.51
CA ASP A 13 -2.96 13.39 -0.33
C ASP A 13 -4.32 13.13 0.33
N THR A 14 -5.35 12.82 -0.47
CA THR A 14 -6.67 12.44 0.07
C THR A 14 -6.58 11.13 0.84
N VAL A 15 -5.84 10.15 0.33
CA VAL A 15 -5.61 8.87 1.03
C VAL A 15 -4.77 9.08 2.28
N PHE A 16 -3.70 9.87 2.21
CA PHE A 16 -2.85 10.18 3.38
C PHE A 16 -3.64 10.86 4.49
N ARG A 17 -4.49 11.83 4.15
CA ARG A 17 -5.35 12.49 5.12
C ARG A 17 -6.38 11.54 5.73
N HIS A 18 -6.97 10.65 4.92
CA HIS A 18 -7.93 9.66 5.39
C HIS A 18 -7.30 8.66 6.37
N LEU A 19 -6.06 8.22 6.11
CA LEU A 19 -5.32 7.30 6.96
C LEU A 19 -4.56 7.98 8.10
N ASN A 20 -4.57 9.32 8.18
CA ASN A 20 -3.77 10.12 9.10
C ASN A 20 -2.26 9.80 9.04
N LEU A 21 -1.71 9.65 7.82
CA LEU A 21 -0.30 9.34 7.59
C LEU A 21 0.56 10.61 7.52
N LEU A 22 1.58 10.70 8.37
CA LEU A 22 2.59 11.76 8.34
C LEU A 22 3.83 11.34 7.53
N GLU A 23 4.29 10.10 7.69
CA GLU A 23 5.47 9.56 6.99
C GLU A 23 5.11 9.06 5.59
N THR A 24 4.71 9.98 4.71
CA THR A 24 4.10 9.66 3.41
C THR A 24 5.07 9.19 2.33
N ALA A 25 6.38 9.46 2.51
CA ALA A 25 7.42 9.22 1.50
C ALA A 25 7.56 7.76 1.07
N TYR A 26 7.07 6.81 1.87
CA TYR A 26 7.19 5.38 1.61
C TYR A 26 6.10 4.81 0.70
N PHE A 27 5.00 5.54 0.50
CA PHE A 27 3.78 4.99 -0.06
C PHE A 27 3.45 5.53 -1.45
N GLY A 28 2.57 4.82 -2.14
CA GLY A 28 2.00 5.26 -3.42
C GLY A 28 0.69 4.56 -3.74
N LEU A 29 0.13 4.90 -4.90
CA LEU A 29 -1.05 4.24 -5.47
C LEU A 29 -0.65 3.47 -6.72
N ARG A 30 -1.11 2.22 -6.83
CA ARG A 30 -1.01 1.41 -8.04
C ARG A 30 -2.36 1.30 -8.72
N TYR A 31 -2.35 1.06 -10.02
CA TYR A 31 -3.54 0.75 -10.80
C TYR A 31 -3.21 -0.30 -11.85
N LEU A 32 -4.26 -0.95 -12.38
CA LEU A 32 -4.17 -1.83 -13.54
C LEU A 32 -4.59 -1.08 -14.78
N ASP A 33 -3.78 -1.15 -15.84
CA ASP A 33 -4.18 -0.62 -17.15
C ASP A 33 -5.16 -1.56 -17.87
N ALA A 34 -5.53 -1.20 -19.11
CA ALA A 34 -6.46 -2.00 -19.92
C ALA A 34 -5.91 -3.40 -20.29
N ALA A 35 -4.59 -3.62 -20.19
CA ALA A 35 -3.93 -4.90 -20.40
C ALA A 35 -3.67 -5.67 -19.10
N ASN A 36 -4.25 -5.23 -17.97
CA ASN A 36 -4.01 -5.76 -16.63
C ASN A 36 -2.55 -5.65 -16.16
N GLN A 37 -1.76 -4.75 -16.74
CA GLN A 37 -0.43 -4.45 -16.25
C GLN A 37 -0.51 -3.49 -15.05
N THR A 38 0.28 -3.76 -14.02
CA THR A 38 0.36 -2.91 -12.83
C THR A 38 1.28 -1.72 -13.05
N HIS A 39 0.78 -0.52 -12.77
CA HIS A 39 1.52 0.73 -12.85
C HIS A 39 1.41 1.51 -11.54
N TRP A 40 2.46 2.27 -11.19
CA TRP A 40 2.37 3.28 -10.14
C TRP A 40 1.78 4.56 -10.71
N LEU A 41 0.89 5.21 -9.96
CA LEU A 41 0.41 6.55 -10.26
C LEU A 41 1.58 7.54 -10.14
N ASP A 42 1.84 8.27 -11.22
CA ASP A 42 2.79 9.39 -11.24
C ASP A 42 2.13 10.59 -10.57
N THR A 43 2.74 11.05 -9.47
CA THR A 43 2.19 12.14 -8.66
C THR A 43 2.24 13.49 -9.36
N THR A 44 3.13 13.65 -10.34
CA THR A 44 3.35 14.92 -11.05
C THR A 44 2.43 15.07 -12.27
N LYS A 45 1.93 13.95 -12.80
CA LYS A 45 1.06 13.94 -13.98
C LYS A 45 -0.41 14.02 -13.59
N LYS A 46 -1.21 14.61 -14.49
CA LYS A 46 -2.66 14.65 -14.35
C LYS A 46 -3.25 13.24 -14.31
N VAL A 47 -4.26 13.03 -13.48
CA VAL A 47 -4.97 11.74 -13.36
C VAL A 47 -5.53 11.30 -14.71
N SER A 48 -6.21 12.20 -15.42
CA SER A 48 -6.78 11.96 -16.78
C SER A 48 -5.76 11.52 -17.84
N LYS A 49 -4.46 11.82 -17.66
CA LYS A 49 -3.41 11.37 -18.59
C LYS A 49 -2.94 9.95 -18.33
N GLN A 50 -3.25 9.38 -17.17
CA GLN A 50 -2.76 8.08 -16.71
C GLN A 50 -3.89 7.06 -16.64
N LEU A 51 -5.02 7.47 -16.06
CA LEU A 51 -6.21 6.66 -15.90
C LEU A 51 -7.15 6.93 -17.09
N LYS A 52 -7.11 6.05 -18.10
CA LYS A 52 -7.87 6.21 -19.35
C LYS A 52 -8.83 5.05 -19.57
N GLY A 53 -9.88 5.32 -20.33
CA GLY A 53 -10.75 4.29 -20.93
C GLY A 53 -11.77 3.67 -19.97
N LYS A 54 -11.95 4.21 -18.77
CA LYS A 54 -12.99 3.81 -17.82
C LYS A 54 -13.55 5.04 -17.09
N GLU A 55 -14.80 4.95 -16.66
CA GLU A 55 -15.43 5.97 -15.80
C GLU A 55 -15.03 5.79 -14.33
N THR A 56 -14.76 4.54 -13.92
CA THR A 56 -14.34 4.19 -12.57
C THR A 56 -13.00 3.48 -12.58
N PHE A 57 -12.17 3.77 -11.58
CA PHE A 57 -10.85 3.20 -11.42
C PHE A 57 -10.67 2.65 -10.01
N THR A 58 -10.11 1.45 -9.92
CA THR A 58 -9.65 0.89 -8.64
C THR A 58 -8.17 1.19 -8.49
N LEU A 59 -7.83 1.89 -7.41
CA LEU A 59 -6.45 2.18 -7.02
C LEU A 59 -6.09 1.35 -5.79
N TYR A 60 -4.85 0.90 -5.72
CA TYR A 60 -4.32 0.09 -4.64
C TYR A 60 -3.23 0.88 -3.91
N PHE A 61 -3.52 1.27 -2.67
CA PHE A 61 -2.53 1.86 -1.78
C PHE A 61 -1.49 0.81 -1.38
N GLY A 62 -0.22 1.21 -1.26
CA GLY A 62 0.83 0.29 -0.82
C GLY A 62 2.19 0.94 -0.66
N VAL A 63 3.14 0.16 -0.14
CA VAL A 63 4.53 0.59 0.03
C VAL A 63 5.23 0.59 -1.33
N LYS A 64 5.78 1.75 -1.71
CA LYS A 64 6.60 1.96 -2.90
C LYS A 64 8.09 1.87 -2.59
N PHE A 65 8.48 2.32 -1.40
CA PHE A 65 9.87 2.30 -0.93
C PHE A 65 9.90 1.68 0.46
N TYR A 66 10.51 0.50 0.57
CA TYR A 66 10.68 -0.15 1.86
C TYR A 66 11.77 0.53 2.68
N ALA A 67 11.47 0.87 3.94
CA ALA A 67 12.48 1.30 4.89
C ALA A 67 13.48 0.15 5.14
N ALA A 68 14.77 0.48 5.15
CA ALA A 68 15.83 -0.50 5.44
C ALA A 68 15.71 -1.08 6.85
N ASP A 69 15.16 -0.31 7.78
CA ASP A 69 14.90 -0.70 9.15
C ASP A 69 13.52 -0.18 9.58
N PRO A 70 12.48 -1.05 9.59
CA PRO A 70 11.13 -0.67 9.98
C PRO A 70 11.02 -0.17 11.44
N CYS A 71 11.98 -0.51 12.31
CA CYS A 71 12.00 -0.06 13.70
C CYS A 71 12.30 1.44 13.83
N LYS A 72 12.79 2.09 12.76
CA LYS A 72 13.04 3.53 12.70
C LYS A 72 11.85 4.36 12.24
N LEU A 73 10.76 3.71 11.80
CA LEU A 73 9.51 4.40 11.49
C LEU A 73 8.92 4.94 12.78
N LEU A 74 8.59 6.24 12.79
CA LEU A 74 8.19 6.93 14.01
C LEU A 74 6.73 6.62 14.37
N GLU A 75 5.86 6.66 13.38
CA GLU A 75 4.42 6.55 13.60
C GLU A 75 3.99 5.07 13.59
N GLU A 76 3.15 4.72 14.56
CA GLU A 76 2.58 3.37 14.66
C GLU A 76 1.74 3.03 13.43
N ILE A 77 0.97 3.99 12.92
CA ILE A 77 0.18 3.81 11.71
C ILE A 77 1.08 3.49 10.50
N THR A 78 2.25 4.09 10.38
CA THR A 78 3.21 3.79 9.31
C THR A 78 3.73 2.36 9.43
N ARG A 79 4.12 1.93 10.63
CA ARG A 79 4.56 0.55 10.89
C ARG A 79 3.45 -0.45 10.58
N TYR A 80 2.21 -0.14 10.93
CA TYR A 80 1.06 -0.98 10.65
C TYR A 80 0.80 -1.11 9.14
N GLN A 81 0.88 -0.03 8.37
CA GLN A 81 0.75 -0.11 6.90
C GLN A 81 1.86 -0.95 6.26
N PHE A 82 3.10 -0.85 6.77
CA PHE A 82 4.20 -1.72 6.35
C PHE A 82 3.92 -3.20 6.66
N PHE A 83 3.42 -3.49 7.87
CA PHE A 83 3.00 -4.84 8.27
C PHE A 83 1.95 -5.40 7.31
N LEU A 84 0.89 -4.62 7.02
CA LEU A 84 -0.17 -5.05 6.09
C LEU A 84 0.38 -5.36 4.69
N GLN A 85 1.32 -4.53 4.20
CA GLN A 85 1.96 -4.76 2.92
C GLN A 85 2.79 -6.06 2.93
N VAL A 86 3.62 -6.28 3.95
CA VAL A 86 4.46 -7.49 4.06
C VAL A 86 3.59 -8.75 4.18
N LYS A 87 2.53 -8.71 5.01
CA LYS A 87 1.53 -9.79 5.11
C LYS A 87 0.96 -10.12 3.73
N GLN A 88 0.56 -9.11 2.96
CA GLN A 88 0.01 -9.31 1.61
C GLN A 88 1.05 -9.83 0.62
N ASP A 89 2.30 -9.36 0.68
CA ASP A 89 3.39 -9.78 -0.20
C ASP A 89 3.77 -11.25 0.01
N ILE A 90 3.78 -11.71 1.26
CA ILE A 90 3.97 -13.13 1.60
C ILE A 90 2.81 -13.95 1.06
N LEU A 91 1.56 -13.55 1.36
CA LEU A 91 0.36 -14.28 0.94
C LEU A 91 0.25 -14.42 -0.59
N GLN A 92 0.70 -13.41 -1.33
CA GLN A 92 0.66 -13.39 -2.80
C GLN A 92 1.94 -13.97 -3.43
N GLY A 93 2.89 -14.46 -2.63
CA GLY A 93 4.14 -15.06 -3.10
C GLY A 93 5.14 -14.06 -3.70
N ARG A 94 4.94 -12.75 -3.50
CA ARG A 94 5.90 -11.71 -3.91
C ARG A 94 7.12 -11.65 -2.99
N LEU A 95 6.92 -11.98 -1.71
CA LEU A 95 7.98 -12.12 -0.72
C LEU A 95 8.06 -13.59 -0.31
N PRO A 96 8.87 -14.41 -1.02
CA PRO A 96 9.02 -15.81 -0.67
C PRO A 96 9.74 -15.95 0.67
N VAL A 97 9.19 -16.80 1.53
CA VAL A 97 9.72 -17.15 2.85
C VAL A 97 9.68 -18.67 3.01
N SER A 98 10.46 -19.22 3.95
CA SER A 98 10.32 -20.65 4.27
C SER A 98 8.96 -20.93 4.89
N PHE A 99 8.53 -22.19 4.85
CA PHE A 99 7.26 -22.59 5.46
C PHE A 99 7.25 -22.33 6.97
N GLU A 100 8.36 -22.60 7.64
CA GLU A 100 8.52 -22.39 9.09
C GLU A 100 8.36 -20.92 9.44
N LEU A 101 9.01 -20.02 8.68
CA LEU A 101 8.88 -18.58 8.87
C LEU A 101 7.47 -18.09 8.54
N ALA A 102 6.84 -18.61 7.49
CA ALA A 102 5.44 -18.27 7.16
C ALA A 102 4.48 -18.67 8.28
N ALA A 103 4.68 -19.83 8.90
CA ALA A 103 3.88 -20.31 10.02
C ALA A 103 4.06 -19.42 11.26
N GLU A 104 5.30 -19.06 11.59
CA GLU A 104 5.61 -18.16 12.70
C GLU A 104 5.01 -16.76 12.49
N LEU A 105 5.23 -16.15 11.33
CA LEU A 105 4.63 -14.86 10.98
C LEU A 105 3.10 -14.92 10.97
N GLY A 106 2.53 -16.03 10.50
CA GLY A 106 1.09 -16.30 10.56
C GLY A 106 0.55 -16.32 11.98
N ALA A 107 1.27 -16.95 12.92
CA ALA A 107 0.91 -16.95 14.33
C ALA A 107 0.91 -15.52 14.93
N PHE A 108 1.92 -14.69 14.62
CA PHE A 108 1.93 -13.30 15.06
C PHE A 108 0.79 -12.47 14.45
N VAL A 109 0.44 -12.71 13.19
CA VAL A 109 -0.74 -12.07 12.57
C VAL A 109 -2.01 -12.42 13.33
N VAL A 110 -2.25 -13.70 13.61
CA VAL A 110 -3.44 -14.15 14.34
C VAL A 110 -3.47 -13.55 15.75
N GLN A 111 -2.35 -13.59 16.47
CA GLN A 111 -2.23 -12.99 17.81
C GLN A 111 -2.54 -11.49 17.79
N SER A 112 -2.09 -10.77 16.75
CA SER A 112 -2.37 -9.32 16.64
C SER A 112 -3.84 -8.99 16.38
N GLU A 113 -4.60 -9.92 15.78
CA GLU A 113 -6.01 -9.72 15.43
C GLU A 113 -6.97 -10.29 16.48
N LEU A 114 -6.62 -11.42 17.11
CA LEU A 114 -7.51 -12.18 18.00
C LEU A 114 -7.07 -12.18 19.47
N GLY A 115 -5.84 -11.79 19.78
CA GLY A 115 -5.28 -11.89 21.13
C GLY A 115 -4.75 -13.29 21.44
N ASP A 116 -4.68 -13.61 22.74
CA ASP A 116 -4.11 -14.86 23.24
C ASP A 116 -4.91 -16.10 22.79
N TYR A 117 -4.21 -17.23 22.67
CA TYR A 117 -4.81 -18.50 22.28
C TYR A 117 -5.71 -19.09 23.38
N ASP A 118 -6.88 -19.62 22.99
CA ASP A 118 -7.80 -20.43 23.81
C ASP A 118 -7.61 -21.94 23.59
#